data_AF-A0A673K471-F1
#
_entry.id   AF-A0A673K471-F1
#
_cell.length_a   1.000
_cell.length_b   1.000
_cell.length_c   1.000
_cell.angle_alpha   90.00
_cell.angle_beta   90.00
_cell.angle_gamma   90.00
#
_symmetry.space_group_name_H-M   'P 1'
#
loop_
_entity.id
_entity.type
_entity.pdbx_description
1 polymer ?
#
loop_
_entity_poly.entity_id
_entity_poly.type
_entity_poly.pdbx_seq_one_letter_code
_entity_poly.pdbx_strand_id
1 'polypeptide(L)'
;MSFFVDSVIMFTSQVLFFGFGWLFFMRQLFKDYEVRQYVVQVVFSITFAFSCTMFELIIFEILGVLSSTSRYFHWKLNLYVILLVLIFVVPFYIGYFVVSNIRLLQRQRLLFSCVVWFTFMYFFWKLGDPFPILSPKHGILSIEQLISRVGVIGVTLMALLSGFGAVNCPYTYMSYFLRNVTDSDILALERRLLQTMDMIVSKKKRIAMTRRQMYQRGEEQNKQTGFWGMIKSVTSSPSGSESILNDV
;
A
#
# COMPACT_ATOMS: atom_id res chain seq x y z
N MET A 1 26.04 -30.42 16.20
CA MET A 1 26.58 -29.32 15.37
C MET A 1 25.66 -28.93 14.21
N SER A 2 24.84 -29.82 13.61
CA SER A 2 23.98 -29.41 12.47
C SER A 2 22.84 -28.47 12.86
N PHE A 3 22.14 -28.69 13.98
CA PHE A 3 20.95 -27.88 14.34
C PHE A 3 21.24 -26.37 14.48
N PHE A 4 22.41 -26.00 15.05
CA PHE A 4 22.79 -24.60 15.18
C PHE A 4 23.13 -23.98 13.83
N VAL A 5 23.89 -24.69 12.99
CA VAL A 5 24.21 -24.25 11.61
C VAL A 5 22.93 -24.11 10.79
N ASP A 6 22.03 -25.09 10.87
CA ASP A 6 20.73 -25.11 10.20
C ASP A 6 19.87 -23.90 10.65
N SER A 7 19.90 -23.59 11.95
CA SER A 7 19.18 -22.42 12.50
C SER A 7 19.80 -21.09 12.08
N VAL A 8 21.12 -21.00 11.96
CA VAL A 8 21.82 -19.81 11.44
C VAL A 8 21.48 -19.60 9.97
N ILE A 9 21.45 -20.65 9.15
CA ILE A 9 21.06 -20.59 7.74
C ILE A 9 19.64 -20.04 7.63
N MET A 10 18.69 -20.63 8.36
CA MET A 10 17.29 -20.21 8.38
C MET A 10 17.09 -18.78 8.87
N PHE A 11 17.80 -18.38 9.92
CA PHE A 11 17.71 -17.01 10.42
C PHE A 11 18.30 -16.01 9.41
N THR A 12 19.39 -16.38 8.75
CA THR A 12 20.01 -15.55 7.71
C THR A 12 19.06 -15.35 6.52
N SER A 13 18.44 -16.44 6.02
CA SER A 13 17.46 -16.34 4.93
C SER A 13 16.23 -15.52 5.34
N GLN A 14 15.75 -15.68 6.57
CA GLN A 14 14.64 -14.91 7.12
C GLN A 14 14.94 -13.40 7.19
N VAL A 15 16.14 -13.02 7.65
CA VAL A 15 16.57 -11.60 7.67
C VAL A 15 16.67 -11.04 6.25
N LEU A 16 17.18 -11.84 5.29
CA LEU A 16 17.25 -11.43 3.88
C LEU A 16 15.84 -11.22 3.29
N PHE A 17 14.91 -12.14 3.53
CA PHE A 17 13.52 -11.99 3.07
C PHE A 17 12.81 -10.83 3.73
N PHE A 18 13.06 -10.57 5.02
CA PHE A 18 12.52 -9.40 5.71
C PHE A 18 13.07 -8.10 5.10
N GLY A 19 14.38 -8.02 4.86
CA GLY A 19 15.01 -6.87 4.19
C GLY A 19 14.48 -6.65 2.78
N PHE A 20 14.31 -7.73 2.00
CA PHE A 20 13.71 -7.66 0.67
C PHE A 20 12.25 -7.19 0.72
N GLY A 21 11.43 -7.76 1.61
CA GLY A 21 10.04 -7.36 1.80
C GLY A 21 9.90 -5.90 2.24
N TRP A 22 10.81 -5.43 3.11
CA TRP A 22 10.89 -4.04 3.53
C TRP A 22 11.23 -3.10 2.37
N LEU A 23 12.24 -3.46 1.58
CA LEU A 23 12.67 -2.68 0.41
C LEU A 23 11.61 -2.64 -0.68
N PHE A 24 10.97 -3.78 -0.97
CA PHE A 24 9.86 -3.87 -1.91
C PHE A 24 8.69 -2.97 -1.48
N PHE A 25 8.33 -3.00 -0.20
CA PHE A 25 7.29 -2.14 0.36
C PHE A 25 7.65 -0.65 0.20
N MET A 26 8.88 -0.25 0.55
CA MET A 26 9.33 1.14 0.45
C MET A 26 9.40 1.65 -0.99
N ARG A 27 9.80 0.82 -1.95
CA ARG A 27 10.05 1.27 -3.33
C ARG A 27 8.85 1.14 -4.26
N GLN A 28 8.05 0.08 -4.11
CA GLN A 28 7.03 -0.29 -5.10
C GLN A 28 5.61 0.02 -4.63
N LEU A 29 5.29 -0.26 -3.35
CA LEU A 29 3.91 -0.28 -2.87
C LEU A 29 3.40 1.09 -2.40
N PHE A 30 4.30 1.95 -1.89
CA PHE A 30 3.92 3.19 -1.20
C PHE A 30 4.69 4.42 -1.68
N LYS A 31 5.04 4.49 -2.97
CA LYS A 31 5.73 5.66 -3.55
C LYS A 31 4.95 6.97 -3.36
N ASP A 32 3.61 6.90 -3.23
CA ASP A 32 2.70 8.06 -3.24
C ASP A 32 1.71 8.15 -2.05
N TYR A 33 1.91 7.44 -0.94
CA TYR A 33 0.93 7.46 0.18
C TYR A 33 1.47 8.24 1.38
N GLU A 34 0.75 9.29 1.76
CA GLU A 34 1.19 10.31 2.73
C GLU A 34 1.14 9.85 4.20
N VAL A 35 0.53 8.69 4.49
CA VAL A 35 0.35 8.18 5.86
C VAL A 35 1.28 6.98 6.12
N ARG A 36 2.53 7.26 6.52
CA ARG A 36 3.51 6.24 6.93
C ARG A 36 3.22 5.70 8.34
N GLN A 37 2.34 4.71 8.45
CA GLN A 37 2.28 3.89 9.67
C GLN A 37 3.35 2.80 9.63
N TYR A 38 4.45 3.01 10.36
CA TYR A 38 5.58 2.06 10.47
C TYR A 38 5.13 0.65 10.88
N VAL A 39 4.09 0.54 11.72
CA VAL A 39 3.57 -0.73 12.23
C VAL A 39 3.02 -1.62 11.10
N VAL A 40 2.24 -1.05 10.17
CA VAL A 40 1.67 -1.80 9.04
C VAL A 40 2.77 -2.33 8.14
N GLN A 41 3.80 -1.52 7.92
CA GLN A 41 4.97 -1.92 7.15
C GLN A 41 5.71 -3.09 7.80
N VAL A 42 5.97 -3.02 9.12
CA VAL A 42 6.61 -4.12 9.85
C VAL A 42 5.76 -5.39 9.79
N VAL A 43 4.45 -5.30 10.02
CA VAL A 43 3.54 -6.46 9.95
C VAL A 43 3.55 -7.09 8.57
N PHE A 44 3.53 -6.29 7.50
CA PHE A 44 3.64 -6.78 6.13
C PHE A 44 4.97 -7.49 5.88
N SER A 45 6.10 -6.84 6.19
CA SER A 45 7.43 -7.41 5.97
C SER A 45 7.67 -8.69 6.78
N ILE A 46 7.16 -8.76 8.01
CA ILE A 46 7.15 -9.98 8.82
C ILE A 46 6.35 -11.06 8.10
N THR A 47 5.09 -10.80 7.75
CA THR A 47 4.22 -11.80 7.11
C THR A 47 4.82 -12.31 5.80
N PHE A 48 5.41 -11.42 5.00
CA PHE A 48 6.10 -11.76 3.77
C PHE A 48 7.33 -12.65 4.03
N ALA A 49 8.18 -12.29 5.01
CA ALA A 49 9.35 -13.08 5.36
C ALA A 49 8.97 -14.50 5.81
N PHE A 50 8.00 -14.64 6.73
CA PHE A 50 7.52 -15.95 7.20
C PHE A 50 6.89 -16.78 6.05
N SER A 51 6.25 -16.14 5.07
CA SER A 51 5.72 -16.80 3.87
C SER A 51 6.85 -17.31 2.95
N CYS A 52 7.89 -16.52 2.74
CA CYS A 52 9.06 -16.93 1.96
C CYS A 52 9.84 -18.05 2.66
N THR A 53 10.01 -17.98 3.98
CA THR A 53 10.65 -19.05 4.76
C THR A 53 9.84 -20.35 4.71
N MET A 54 8.51 -20.30 4.65
CA MET A 54 7.69 -21.51 4.40
C MET A 54 8.02 -22.15 3.05
N PHE A 55 8.10 -21.33 2.01
CA PHE A 55 8.38 -21.81 0.67
C PHE A 55 9.81 -22.36 0.55
N GLU A 56 10.78 -21.68 1.15
CA GLU A 56 12.18 -22.13 1.23
C GLU A 56 12.29 -23.49 1.96
N LEU A 57 11.58 -23.67 3.08
CA LEU A 57 11.52 -24.94 3.81
C LEU A 57 11.02 -26.10 2.92
N ILE A 58 10.02 -25.85 2.08
CA ILE A 58 9.52 -26.85 1.12
C ILE A 58 10.59 -27.18 0.08
N ILE A 59 11.32 -26.18 -0.42
CA ILE A 59 12.42 -26.41 -1.36
C ILE A 59 13.54 -27.24 -0.72
N PHE A 60 13.92 -26.93 0.52
CA PHE A 60 14.93 -27.71 1.24
C PHE A 60 14.46 -29.12 1.59
N GLU A 61 13.16 -29.33 1.77
CA GLU A 61 12.58 -30.67 1.88
C GLU A 61 12.83 -31.47 0.59
N ILE A 62 12.50 -30.89 -0.56
CA ILE A 62 12.66 -31.52 -1.88
C ILE A 62 14.13 -31.78 -2.23
N LEU A 63 15.01 -30.83 -1.93
CA LEU A 63 16.45 -30.94 -2.22
C LEU A 63 17.21 -31.84 -1.22
N GLY A 64 16.57 -32.27 -0.12
CA GLY A 64 17.23 -33.05 0.92
C GLY A 64 18.32 -32.28 1.67
N VAL A 65 18.27 -30.95 1.65
CA VAL A 65 19.18 -30.07 2.36
C VAL A 65 18.60 -29.83 3.76
N LEU A 66 19.47 -29.69 4.78
CA LEU A 66 19.12 -29.50 6.20
C LEU A 66 18.69 -30.79 6.93
N SER A 67 18.96 -30.86 8.24
CA SER A 67 18.59 -32.04 9.03
C SER A 67 17.07 -32.17 9.23
N SER A 68 16.52 -33.39 9.10
CA SER A 68 15.07 -33.65 9.20
C SER A 68 14.44 -33.14 10.50
N THR A 69 15.13 -33.30 11.63
CA THR A 69 14.66 -32.81 12.93
C THR A 69 14.62 -31.28 12.99
N SER A 70 15.63 -30.59 12.42
CA SER A 70 15.65 -29.13 12.37
C SER A 70 14.58 -28.57 11.43
N ARG A 71 14.36 -29.20 10.28
CA ARG A 71 13.30 -28.82 9.32
C ARG A 71 11.93 -28.89 9.96
N TYR A 72 11.63 -30.00 10.63
CA TYR A 72 10.35 -30.18 11.29
C TYR A 72 10.09 -29.14 12.40
N PHE A 73 11.12 -28.80 13.18
CA PHE A 73 11.03 -27.75 14.20
C PHE A 73 10.74 -26.37 13.57
N HIS A 74 11.55 -25.97 12.57
CA HIS A 74 11.38 -24.69 11.88
C HIS A 74 10.04 -24.61 11.15
N TRP A 75 9.59 -25.69 10.52
CA TRP A 75 8.27 -25.77 9.90
C TRP A 75 7.16 -25.53 10.93
N LYS A 76 7.16 -26.27 12.05
CA LYS A 76 6.17 -26.04 13.11
C LYS A 76 6.19 -24.61 13.62
N LEU A 77 7.36 -24.08 13.97
CA LEU A 77 7.51 -22.72 14.48
C LEU A 77 6.99 -21.69 13.47
N ASN A 78 7.37 -21.81 12.20
CA ASN A 78 6.94 -20.92 11.14
C ASN A 78 5.41 -21.00 10.93
N LEU A 79 4.81 -22.19 11.05
CA LEU A 79 3.36 -22.39 10.98
C LEU A 79 2.65 -21.70 12.15
N TYR A 80 3.18 -21.84 13.38
CA TYR A 80 2.61 -21.17 14.55
C TYR A 80 2.63 -19.65 14.39
N VAL A 81 3.77 -19.09 13.96
CA VAL A 81 3.90 -17.63 13.81
C VAL A 81 2.99 -17.12 12.70
N ILE A 82 2.96 -17.77 11.53
CA ILE A 82 2.13 -17.29 10.41
C ILE A 82 0.63 -17.39 10.72
N LEU A 83 0.19 -18.44 11.43
CA LEU A 83 -1.20 -18.57 11.88
C LEU A 83 -1.56 -17.50 12.91
N LEU A 84 -0.67 -17.24 13.89
CA LEU A 84 -0.87 -16.19 14.88
C LEU A 84 -1.02 -14.82 14.20
N VAL A 85 -0.13 -14.51 13.26
CA VAL A 85 -0.16 -13.24 12.52
C VAL A 85 -1.45 -13.12 11.70
N LEU A 86 -1.83 -14.15 10.97
CA LEU A 86 -2.97 -14.12 10.05
C LEU A 86 -4.32 -14.06 10.78
N ILE A 87 -4.46 -14.78 11.88
CA ILE A 87 -5.75 -14.91 12.59
C ILE A 87 -5.90 -13.82 13.65
N PHE A 88 -4.85 -13.48 14.39
CA PHE A 88 -4.96 -12.54 15.50
C PHE A 88 -4.52 -11.14 15.08
N VAL A 89 -3.30 -11.01 14.58
CA VAL A 89 -2.63 -9.71 14.40
C VAL A 89 -3.25 -8.91 13.27
N VAL A 90 -3.39 -9.50 12.08
CA VAL A 90 -3.91 -8.80 10.89
C VAL A 90 -5.36 -8.32 11.11
N PRO A 91 -6.32 -9.14 11.57
CA PRO A 91 -7.70 -8.70 11.78
C PRO A 91 -7.82 -7.64 12.87
N PHE A 92 -6.98 -7.71 13.92
CA PHE A 92 -6.95 -6.68 14.96
C PHE A 92 -6.50 -5.33 14.39
N TYR A 93 -5.45 -5.31 13.56
CA TYR A 93 -4.98 -4.08 12.92
C TYR A 93 -5.99 -3.49 11.94
N ILE A 94 -6.67 -4.33 11.15
CA ILE A 94 -7.74 -3.88 10.25
C ILE A 94 -8.89 -3.27 11.06
N GLY A 95 -9.35 -3.95 12.12
CA GLY A 95 -10.39 -3.44 13.01
C GLY A 95 -9.99 -2.10 13.65
N TYR A 96 -8.75 -2.01 14.13
CA TYR A 96 -8.22 -0.77 14.70
C TYR A 96 -8.20 0.37 13.69
N PHE A 97 -7.78 0.09 12.45
CA PHE A 97 -7.75 1.08 11.38
C PHE A 97 -9.16 1.56 11.00
N VAL A 98 -10.12 0.65 10.86
CA VAL A 98 -11.53 0.97 10.56
C VAL A 98 -12.13 1.86 11.65
N VAL A 99 -11.95 1.51 12.93
CA VAL A 99 -12.45 2.32 14.05
C VAL A 99 -11.73 3.67 14.11
N SER A 100 -10.43 3.73 13.78
CA SER A 100 -9.67 4.98 13.77
C SER A 100 -10.15 5.99 12.72
N ASN A 101 -10.78 5.52 11.64
CA ASN A 101 -11.34 6.38 10.61
C ASN A 101 -12.60 7.12 11.11
N ILE A 102 -13.32 6.52 12.06
CA ILE A 102 -14.56 7.07 12.61
C ILE A 102 -14.23 8.06 13.74
N ARG A 103 -14.35 9.35 13.45
CA ARG A 103 -14.08 10.44 14.41
C ARG A 103 -14.93 10.36 15.70
N LEU A 104 -16.11 9.74 15.63
CA LEU A 104 -17.05 9.65 16.75
C LEU A 104 -16.57 8.74 17.91
N LEU A 105 -15.69 7.77 17.65
CA LEU A 105 -15.30 6.73 18.61
C LEU A 105 -13.89 6.94 19.21
N GLN A 106 -13.33 8.13 19.04
CA GLN A 106 -11.91 8.39 19.33
C GLN A 106 -11.51 8.15 20.81
N ARG A 107 -12.43 8.36 21.76
CA ARG A 107 -12.19 8.16 23.20
C ARG A 107 -12.23 6.69 23.65
N GLN A 108 -12.91 5.81 22.91
CA GLN A 108 -13.03 4.36 23.23
C GLN A 108 -12.53 3.47 22.08
N ARG A 109 -11.65 3.98 21.21
CA ARG A 109 -11.17 3.31 20.00
C ARG A 109 -10.69 1.87 20.24
N LEU A 110 -9.94 1.64 21.32
CA LEU A 110 -9.41 0.31 21.64
C LEU A 110 -10.52 -0.67 22.00
N LEU A 111 -11.54 -0.26 22.77
CA LEU A 111 -12.65 -1.12 23.14
C LEU A 111 -13.46 -1.56 21.92
N PHE A 112 -13.82 -0.60 21.06
CA PHE A 112 -14.53 -0.92 19.82
C PHE A 112 -13.71 -1.78 18.85
N SER A 113 -12.40 -1.54 18.76
CA SER A 113 -11.49 -2.41 17.99
C SER A 113 -11.47 -3.84 18.54
N CYS A 114 -11.45 -4.01 19.85
CA CYS A 114 -11.56 -5.34 20.48
C CYS A 114 -12.90 -5.99 20.18
N VAL A 115 -14.02 -5.25 20.24
CA VAL A 115 -15.35 -5.80 19.90
C VAL A 115 -15.39 -6.28 18.45
N VAL A 116 -14.95 -5.45 17.49
CA VAL A 116 -14.86 -5.83 16.07
C VAL A 116 -13.99 -7.07 15.89
N TRP A 117 -12.87 -7.14 16.61
CA TRP A 117 -11.96 -8.29 16.58
C TRP A 117 -12.61 -9.57 17.15
N PHE A 118 -13.31 -9.49 18.28
CA PHE A 118 -14.05 -10.64 18.84
C PHE A 118 -15.20 -11.08 17.93
N THR A 119 -15.92 -10.15 17.32
CA THR A 119 -16.94 -10.45 16.32
C THR A 119 -16.33 -11.19 15.12
N PHE A 120 -15.17 -10.72 14.62
CA PHE A 120 -14.45 -11.42 13.56
C PHE A 120 -14.04 -12.83 13.97
N MET A 121 -13.51 -13.03 15.18
CA MET A 121 -13.19 -14.36 15.72
C MET A 121 -14.40 -15.29 15.78
N TYR A 122 -15.56 -14.77 16.20
CA TYR A 122 -16.80 -15.53 16.21
C TYR A 122 -17.22 -15.96 14.79
N PHE A 123 -17.20 -15.04 13.82
CA PHE A 123 -17.51 -15.36 12.42
C PHE A 123 -16.51 -16.35 11.81
N PHE A 124 -15.21 -16.15 12.07
CA PHE A 124 -14.15 -17.05 11.62
C PHE A 124 -14.37 -18.47 12.14
N TRP A 125 -14.76 -18.60 13.41
CA TRP A 125 -15.11 -19.90 13.98
C TRP A 125 -16.32 -20.51 13.29
N LYS A 126 -17.41 -19.73 13.15
CA LYS A 126 -18.66 -20.20 12.58
C LYS A 126 -18.55 -20.60 11.10
N LEU A 127 -17.74 -19.89 10.33
CA LEU A 127 -17.47 -20.17 8.91
C LEU A 127 -16.68 -21.47 8.70
N GLY A 128 -15.91 -21.92 9.70
CA GLY A 128 -15.16 -23.17 9.64
C GLY A 128 -15.94 -24.41 10.06
N ASP A 129 -17.07 -24.26 10.74
CA ASP A 129 -17.91 -25.38 11.20
C ASP A 129 -18.55 -26.23 10.08
N PRO A 130 -18.99 -25.68 8.93
CA PRO A 130 -19.56 -26.49 7.85
C PRO A 130 -18.55 -27.38 7.11
N PHE A 131 -17.26 -27.32 7.44
CA PHE A 131 -16.20 -28.12 6.82
C PHE A 131 -15.70 -29.22 7.78
N PRO A 132 -16.29 -30.43 7.78
CA PRO A 132 -15.86 -31.54 8.62
C PRO A 132 -14.64 -32.24 8.00
N ILE A 133 -13.44 -31.67 8.15
CA ILE A 133 -12.25 -32.22 7.48
C ILE A 133 -11.44 -33.20 8.35
N LEU A 134 -11.44 -33.18 9.71
CA LEU A 134 -10.82 -34.28 10.48
C LEU A 134 -11.26 -34.45 11.95
N SER A 135 -11.48 -35.74 12.28
CA SER A 135 -11.53 -36.51 13.55
C SER A 135 -11.86 -35.79 14.87
N PRO A 136 -12.92 -36.21 15.61
CA PRO A 136 -13.37 -35.63 16.89
C PRO A 136 -12.41 -35.88 18.08
N LYS A 137 -11.19 -36.37 17.85
CA LYS A 137 -10.22 -36.73 18.89
C LYS A 137 -9.20 -35.65 19.23
N HIS A 138 -9.09 -34.59 18.42
CA HIS A 138 -8.21 -33.46 18.70
C HIS A 138 -9.00 -32.25 19.19
N GLY A 139 -8.52 -31.62 20.28
CA GLY A 139 -9.22 -30.54 20.97
C GLY A 139 -9.53 -29.32 20.09
N ILE A 140 -10.44 -28.49 20.60
CA ILE A 140 -11.04 -27.30 19.94
C ILE A 140 -9.98 -26.33 19.38
N LEU A 141 -8.76 -26.30 19.92
CA LEU A 141 -7.64 -25.43 19.49
C LEU A 141 -6.47 -26.19 18.86
N SER A 142 -6.72 -27.34 18.23
CA SER A 142 -5.66 -28.05 17.52
C SER A 142 -5.18 -27.27 16.30
N ILE A 143 -3.86 -27.19 16.10
CA ILE A 143 -3.25 -26.45 14.97
C ILE A 143 -3.72 -26.96 13.60
N GLU A 144 -4.01 -28.26 13.49
CA GLU A 144 -4.50 -28.90 12.28
C GLU A 144 -5.91 -28.42 11.89
N GLN A 145 -6.75 -28.12 12.89
CA GLN A 145 -8.07 -27.55 12.65
C GLN A 145 -7.97 -26.08 12.24
N LEU A 146 -7.02 -25.34 12.84
CA LEU A 146 -6.83 -23.94 12.52
C LEU A 146 -6.28 -23.73 11.09
N ILE A 147 -5.27 -24.53 10.71
CA ILE A 147 -4.70 -24.50 9.36
C ILE A 147 -5.71 -24.93 8.30
N SER A 148 -6.56 -25.93 8.58
CA SER A 148 -7.58 -26.38 7.62
C SER A 148 -8.66 -25.32 7.41
N ARG A 149 -9.12 -24.65 8.47
CA ARG A 149 -10.09 -23.53 8.36
C ARG A 149 -9.52 -22.36 7.55
N VAL A 150 -8.31 -21.92 7.87
CA VAL A 150 -7.63 -20.86 7.12
C VAL A 150 -7.41 -21.29 5.66
N GLY A 151 -7.02 -22.55 5.43
CA GLY A 151 -6.80 -23.10 4.10
C GLY A 151 -8.06 -23.06 3.23
N VAL A 152 -9.20 -23.51 3.76
CA VAL A 152 -10.48 -23.48 3.01
C VAL A 152 -10.91 -22.04 2.70
N ILE A 153 -10.85 -21.15 3.68
CA ILE A 153 -11.18 -19.72 3.48
C ILE A 153 -10.23 -19.11 2.44
N GLY A 154 -8.92 -19.39 2.54
CA GLY A 154 -7.92 -18.90 1.60
C GLY A 154 -8.15 -19.40 0.17
N VAL A 155 -8.38 -20.70 -0.01
CA VAL A 155 -8.61 -21.30 -1.33
C VAL A 155 -9.93 -20.80 -1.94
N THR A 156 -11.00 -20.67 -1.15
CA THR A 156 -12.26 -20.12 -1.65
C THR A 156 -12.11 -18.67 -2.09
N LEU A 157 -11.39 -17.83 -1.33
CA LEU A 157 -11.07 -16.46 -1.73
C LEU A 157 -10.18 -16.43 -2.98
N MET A 158 -9.14 -17.26 -3.06
CA MET A 158 -8.29 -17.35 -4.26
C MET A 158 -9.08 -17.77 -5.50
N ALA A 159 -10.01 -18.71 -5.36
CA ALA A 159 -10.90 -19.16 -6.43
C ALA A 159 -11.83 -18.02 -6.90
N LEU A 160 -12.42 -17.27 -5.96
CA LEU A 160 -13.29 -16.13 -6.29
C LEU A 160 -12.52 -15.00 -6.98
N LEU A 161 -11.35 -14.63 -6.48
CA LEU A 161 -10.51 -13.60 -7.10
C LEU A 161 -10.01 -14.02 -8.49
N SER A 162 -9.59 -15.29 -8.63
CA SER A 162 -9.18 -15.83 -9.92
C SER A 162 -10.35 -15.88 -10.91
N GLY A 163 -11.55 -16.26 -10.44
CA GLY A 163 -12.77 -16.26 -11.25
C GLY A 163 -13.14 -14.85 -11.73
N PHE A 164 -13.11 -13.86 -10.84
CA PHE A 164 -13.32 -12.46 -11.22
C PHE A 164 -12.28 -11.98 -12.22
N GLY A 165 -10.99 -12.30 -12.02
CA GLY A 165 -9.92 -11.97 -12.95
C GLY A 165 -10.11 -12.60 -14.33
N ALA A 166 -10.56 -13.85 -14.37
CA ALA A 166 -10.84 -14.58 -15.60
C ALA A 166 -12.02 -14.00 -16.39
N VAL A 167 -12.98 -13.32 -15.72
CA VAL A 167 -14.09 -12.63 -16.39
C VAL A 167 -13.74 -11.19 -16.76
N ASN A 168 -13.02 -10.48 -15.88
CA ASN A 168 -12.65 -9.08 -16.12
C ASN A 168 -11.62 -8.92 -17.27
N CYS A 169 -10.70 -9.88 -17.40
CA CYS A 169 -9.71 -9.92 -18.47
C CYS A 169 -10.35 -9.90 -19.88
N PRO A 170 -11.24 -10.85 -20.25
CA PRO A 170 -11.93 -10.78 -21.53
C PRO A 170 -12.86 -9.58 -21.57
N TYR A 171 -13.58 -9.19 -20.51
CA TYR A 171 -14.41 -7.98 -20.57
C TYR A 171 -13.63 -6.74 -21.00
N THR A 172 -12.40 -6.59 -20.51
CA THR A 172 -11.51 -5.46 -20.84
C THR A 172 -10.88 -5.60 -22.23
N TYR A 173 -10.36 -6.79 -22.57
CA TYR A 173 -9.60 -7.00 -23.81
C TYR A 173 -10.44 -7.45 -25.02
N MET A 174 -11.68 -7.91 -24.83
CA MET A 174 -12.54 -8.39 -25.92
C MET A 174 -12.85 -7.28 -26.93
N SER A 175 -12.98 -6.03 -26.46
CA SER A 175 -13.17 -4.87 -27.35
C SER A 175 -11.98 -4.61 -28.28
N TYR A 176 -10.77 -5.02 -27.90
CA TYR A 176 -9.58 -4.93 -28.75
C TYR A 176 -9.62 -5.96 -29.88
N PHE A 177 -10.07 -7.19 -29.59
CA PHE A 177 -10.14 -8.26 -30.59
C PHE A 177 -11.39 -8.22 -31.48
N LEU A 178 -12.51 -7.67 -31.00
CA LEU A 178 -13.76 -7.58 -31.76
C LEU A 178 -13.86 -6.34 -32.64
N ARG A 179 -13.00 -5.33 -32.43
CA ARG A 179 -13.03 -4.11 -33.23
C ARG A 179 -12.23 -4.33 -34.51
N ASN A 180 -12.94 -4.55 -35.61
CA ASN A 180 -12.34 -4.43 -36.94
C ASN A 180 -11.89 -2.98 -37.13
N VAL A 181 -10.58 -2.79 -37.30
CA VAL A 181 -9.97 -1.48 -37.50
C VAL A 181 -9.85 -1.23 -39.00
N THR A 182 -10.47 -0.17 -39.51
CA THR A 182 -10.37 0.23 -40.92
C THR A 182 -9.20 1.21 -41.09
N ASP A 183 -8.53 1.24 -42.25
CA ASP A 183 -7.41 2.17 -42.52
C ASP A 183 -7.81 3.66 -42.33
N SER A 184 -9.08 4.00 -42.57
CA SER A 184 -9.63 5.33 -42.30
C SER A 184 -9.60 5.70 -40.81
N ASP A 185 -9.85 4.73 -39.93
CA ASP A 185 -9.85 4.93 -38.48
C ASP A 185 -8.42 5.14 -37.96
N ILE A 186 -7.44 4.43 -38.55
CA ILE A 186 -6.02 4.59 -38.22
C ILE A 186 -5.56 6.00 -38.56
N LEU A 187 -5.84 6.47 -39.79
CA LEU A 187 -5.49 7.83 -40.21
C LEU A 187 -6.20 8.91 -39.37
N ALA A 188 -7.46 8.67 -38.98
CA ALA A 188 -8.18 9.59 -38.10
C ALA A 188 -7.58 9.63 -36.69
N LEU A 189 -7.14 8.49 -36.16
CA LEU A 189 -6.50 8.39 -34.86
C LEU A 189 -5.10 9.03 -34.88
N GLU A 190 -4.34 8.84 -35.95
CA GLU A 190 -3.04 9.47 -36.16
C GLU A 190 -3.16 10.99 -36.20
N ARG A 191 -4.13 11.53 -36.94
CA ARG A 191 -4.41 12.98 -36.96
C ARG A 191 -4.77 13.51 -35.57
N ARG A 192 -5.59 12.78 -34.80
CA ARG A 192 -5.94 13.15 -33.42
C ARG A 192 -4.72 13.11 -32.49
N LEU A 193 -3.85 12.11 -32.67
CA LEU A 193 -2.61 11.97 -31.89
C LEU A 193 -1.67 13.15 -32.16
N LEU A 194 -1.44 13.48 -33.43
CA LEU A 194 -0.62 14.63 -33.83
C LEU A 194 -1.19 15.95 -33.29
N GLN A 195 -2.50 16.17 -33.40
CA GLN A 195 -3.16 17.35 -32.79
C GLN A 195 -2.96 17.41 -31.28
N THR A 196 -3.04 16.26 -30.59
CA THR A 196 -2.83 16.19 -29.14
C THR A 196 -1.37 16.48 -28.79
N MET A 197 -0.43 15.99 -29.60
CA MET A 197 1.00 16.27 -29.45
C MET A 197 1.27 17.78 -29.58
N ASP A 198 0.69 18.45 -30.58
CA ASP A 198 0.81 19.91 -30.77
C ASP A 198 0.20 20.69 -29.59
N MET A 199 -0.93 20.24 -29.05
CA MET A 199 -1.50 20.81 -27.83
C MET A 199 -0.57 20.63 -26.62
N ILE A 200 0.09 19.47 -26.48
CA ILE A 200 1.05 19.24 -25.40
C ILE A 200 2.28 20.15 -25.57
N VAL A 201 2.82 20.27 -26.79
CA VAL A 201 3.98 21.12 -27.09
C VAL A 201 3.66 22.59 -26.82
N SER A 202 2.50 23.08 -27.27
CA SER A 202 2.06 24.45 -27.01
C SER A 202 1.86 24.73 -25.52
N LYS A 203 1.27 23.80 -24.77
CA LYS A 203 1.17 23.90 -23.31
C LYS A 203 2.54 23.91 -22.62
N LYS A 204 3.46 23.03 -23.04
CA LYS A 204 4.84 23.03 -22.51
C LYS A 204 5.58 24.33 -22.83
N LYS A 205 5.45 24.85 -24.05
CA LYS A 205 5.99 26.16 -24.44
C LYS A 205 5.42 27.27 -23.57
N ARG A 206 4.10 27.27 -23.32
CA ARG A 206 3.44 28.24 -22.44
C ARG A 206 3.97 28.16 -21.01
N ILE A 207 4.11 26.96 -20.44
CA ILE A 207 4.69 26.76 -19.09
C ILE A 207 6.13 27.27 -19.03
N ALA A 208 6.95 26.96 -20.03
CA ALA A 208 8.35 27.42 -20.09
C ALA A 208 8.44 28.95 -20.21
N MET A 209 7.60 29.56 -21.04
CA MET A 209 7.51 31.02 -21.18
C MET A 209 7.06 31.69 -19.87
N THR A 210 6.03 31.16 -19.20
CA THR A 210 5.58 31.67 -17.89
C THR A 210 6.67 31.53 -16.83
N ARG A 211 7.40 30.40 -16.79
CA ARG A 211 8.56 30.24 -15.87
C ARG A 211 9.66 31.25 -16.15
N ARG A 212 9.97 31.53 -17.42
CA ARG A 212 10.96 32.54 -17.81
C ARG A 212 10.53 33.95 -17.44
N GLN A 213 9.24 34.30 -17.66
CA GLN A 213 8.69 35.58 -17.24
C GLN A 213 8.65 35.75 -15.72
N MET A 214 8.34 34.69 -14.96
CA MET A 214 8.43 34.69 -13.49
C MET A 214 9.87 34.94 -13.02
N TYR A 215 10.87 34.33 -13.68
CA TYR A 215 12.28 34.56 -13.36
C TYR A 215 12.71 36.01 -13.68
N GLN A 216 12.30 36.54 -14.84
CA GLN A 216 12.58 37.93 -15.23
C GLN A 216 11.87 38.94 -14.33
N ARG A 217 10.60 38.71 -13.96
CA ARG A 217 9.91 39.53 -12.95
C ARG A 217 10.55 39.43 -11.58
N GLY A 218 11.05 38.25 -11.19
CA GLY A 218 11.81 38.09 -9.95
C GLY A 218 13.10 38.91 -9.94
N GLU A 219 13.82 38.98 -11.08
CA GLU A 219 15.01 39.83 -11.21
C GLU A 219 14.68 41.33 -11.31
N GLU A 220 13.64 41.72 -12.04
CA GLU A 220 13.21 43.14 -12.14
C GLU A 220 12.64 43.66 -10.83
N GLN A 221 11.88 42.84 -10.10
CA GLN A 221 11.37 43.21 -8.78
C GLN A 221 12.50 43.29 -7.75
N ASN A 222 13.52 42.43 -7.83
CA ASN A 222 14.73 42.52 -7.00
C ASN A 222 15.63 43.73 -7.35
N LYS A 223 15.70 44.12 -8.64
CA LYS A 223 16.40 45.35 -9.08
C LYS A 223 15.63 46.63 -8.76
N GLN A 224 14.30 46.63 -8.81
CA GLN A 224 13.49 47.80 -8.48
C GLN A 224 13.34 48.03 -6.97
N THR A 225 13.35 46.98 -6.14
CA THR A 225 13.31 47.13 -4.67
C THR A 225 14.66 47.51 -4.07
N GLY A 226 15.79 47.19 -4.71
CA GLY A 226 17.12 47.36 -4.11
C GLY A 226 17.64 48.80 -4.00
N PHE A 227 17.23 49.73 -4.88
CA PHE A 227 17.81 51.09 -4.91
C PHE A 227 16.83 52.22 -5.24
N TRP A 228 15.81 51.99 -6.08
CA TRP A 228 14.88 53.06 -6.50
C TRP A 228 13.65 53.21 -5.58
N GLY A 229 13.27 52.18 -4.84
CA GLY A 229 12.15 52.22 -3.89
C GLY A 229 12.42 53.10 -2.67
N MET A 230 13.67 53.17 -2.20
CA MET A 230 14.04 53.89 -0.98
C MET A 230 14.20 55.41 -1.21
N ILE A 231 14.43 55.86 -2.45
CA ILE A 231 14.58 57.28 -2.78
C ILE A 231 13.21 57.93 -3.01
N LYS A 232 12.22 57.17 -3.53
CA LYS A 232 10.85 57.67 -3.69
C LYS A 232 10.08 57.81 -2.37
N SER A 233 10.37 56.99 -1.35
CA SER A 233 9.70 57.08 -0.05
C SER A 233 10.17 58.27 0.80
N VAL A 234 11.29 58.90 0.46
CA VAL A 234 11.82 60.09 1.18
C VAL A 234 11.29 61.40 0.60
N THR A 235 10.79 61.41 -0.65
CA THR A 235 10.29 62.63 -1.30
C THR A 235 8.77 62.84 -1.15
N SER A 236 8.00 61.86 -0.68
CA SER A 236 6.56 62.02 -0.43
C SER A 236 6.25 62.15 1.07
N SER A 237 6.58 63.30 1.65
CA SER A 237 6.01 63.73 2.94
C SER A 237 4.74 64.55 2.67
N PRO A 238 3.57 64.22 3.24
CA PRO A 238 2.41 65.09 3.20
C PRO A 238 2.47 66.05 4.39
N SER A 239 2.55 67.34 4.12
CA SER A 239 2.22 68.38 5.09
C SER A 239 0.69 68.42 5.25
N GLY A 240 0.20 68.05 6.45
CA GLY A 240 -1.08 68.54 6.97
C GLY A 240 -1.05 70.07 7.08
N SER A 241 -2.15 70.80 7.26
CA SER A 241 -3.46 70.53 7.87
C SER A 241 -4.34 71.79 7.64
N GLU A 242 -5.58 71.74 8.13
CA GLU A 242 -6.62 72.81 8.19
C GLU A 242 -7.60 72.81 7.00
N SER A 243 -8.93 72.94 7.15
CA SER A 243 -9.76 73.55 8.19
C SER A 243 -11.19 72.99 8.20
N ILE A 244 -11.87 73.14 9.33
CA ILE A 244 -13.29 72.83 9.62
C ILE A 244 -14.23 73.84 8.90
N LEU A 245 -15.46 73.39 8.57
CA LEU A 245 -16.78 74.07 8.66
C LEU A 245 -17.65 74.15 7.38
N ASN A 246 -18.92 73.80 7.63
CA ASN A 246 -20.19 74.33 7.12
C ASN A 246 -20.92 73.73 5.90
N ASP A 247 -22.09 73.17 6.27
CA ASP A 247 -23.45 73.42 5.78
C ASP A 247 -23.87 73.11 4.33
N VAL A 248 -25.06 72.48 4.29
CA VAL A 248 -26.03 72.19 3.22
C VAL A 248 -25.81 70.93 2.38
#